data_AF-A0A9E2Y490-F1
#
_entry.id   AF-A0A9E2Y490-F1
#
_cell.length_a   1.000
_cell.length_b   1.000
_cell.length_c   1.000
_cell.angle_alpha   90.00
_cell.angle_beta   90.00
_cell.angle_gamma   90.00
#
_symmetry.space_group_name_H-M   'P 1'
#
loop_
_entity.id
_entity.type
_entity.pdbx_description
1 polymer ?
#
loop_
_entity_poly.entity_id
_entity_poly.type
_entity_poly.pdbx_seq_one_letter_code
_entity_poly.pdbx_strand_id
1 'polypeptide(L)'
;MTALRGRRDRNRFVDLPYRLHRSDPSWVPPLRQDVHRLLNRKRNPFFDHGEACFWLAWRDGMPVGRISAQINYRHLETHHDETGHFGLLEAVNDQAVFAALQHVAENWLRERGMRRILGPYSLSMNDDIGVLVSGFDTPPMVGMPYTPPYYANRLVAEGYTKAKDLHALRVTIAD
;
A
#
# COMPACT_ATOMS: atom_id res chain seq x y z
N MET A 1 -2.59 16.99 -1.85
CA MET A 1 -1.58 15.92 -1.80
C MET A 1 -0.22 16.49 -1.45
N THR A 2 0.58 15.79 -0.64
CA THR A 2 1.96 16.23 -0.32
C THR A 2 2.90 15.03 -0.33
N ALA A 3 3.96 15.11 -1.13
CA ALA A 3 5.05 14.13 -1.08
C ALA A 3 5.84 14.28 0.22
N LEU A 4 6.31 13.19 0.82
CA LEU A 4 7.06 13.25 2.08
C LEU A 4 8.41 13.96 1.88
N ARG A 5 8.71 15.00 2.68
CA ARG A 5 9.96 15.77 2.56
C ARG A 5 10.92 15.60 3.74
N GLY A 6 10.46 15.03 4.85
CA GLY A 6 11.30 14.90 6.04
C GLY A 6 10.74 13.99 7.12
N ARG A 7 11.39 14.02 8.29
CA ARG A 7 11.05 13.16 9.44
C ARG A 7 9.60 13.33 9.89
N ARG A 8 9.10 14.56 9.95
CA ARG A 8 7.72 14.85 10.39
C ARG A 8 6.68 14.20 9.49
N ASP A 9 6.86 14.28 8.17
CA ASP A 9 5.93 13.67 7.22
C ASP A 9 6.01 12.15 7.28
N ARG A 10 7.21 11.58 7.40
CA ARG A 10 7.39 10.13 7.60
C ARG A 10 6.69 9.62 8.85
N ASN A 11 6.78 10.33 9.97
CA ASN A 11 6.07 9.94 11.19
C ASN A 11 4.56 9.95 10.96
N ARG A 12 4.02 11.01 10.35
CA ARG A 12 2.58 11.09 10.01
C ARG A 12 2.13 9.98 9.06
N PHE A 13 2.97 9.63 8.09
CA PHE A 13 2.73 8.50 7.19
C PHE A 13 2.67 7.17 7.94
N VAL A 14 3.60 6.92 8.87
CA VAL A 14 3.66 5.70 9.70
C VAL A 14 2.52 5.64 10.71
N ASP A 15 2.10 6.77 11.27
CA ASP A 15 1.06 6.85 12.30
C ASP A 15 -0.37 6.79 11.75
N LEU A 16 -0.58 7.10 10.46
CA LEU A 16 -1.92 7.15 9.88
C LEU A 16 -2.75 5.85 10.06
N PRO A 17 -2.25 4.64 9.78
CA PRO A 17 -3.03 3.40 9.95
C PRO A 17 -3.51 3.23 11.39
N TYR A 18 -2.64 3.55 12.36
CA TYR A 18 -2.96 3.45 13.78
C TYR A 18 -4.12 4.36 14.18
N ARG A 19 -4.28 5.49 13.49
CA ARG A 19 -5.42 6.39 13.69
C ARG A 19 -6.68 5.86 13.02
N LEU A 20 -6.57 5.32 11.81
CA LEU A 20 -7.71 4.86 11.02
C LEU A 20 -8.31 3.57 11.58
N HIS A 21 -7.47 2.64 12.03
CA HIS A 21 -7.88 1.30 12.48
C HIS A 21 -8.01 1.18 14.01
N ARG A 22 -7.94 2.29 14.75
CA ARG A 22 -7.88 2.29 16.23
C ARG A 22 -9.04 1.54 16.90
N SER A 23 -10.20 1.48 16.24
CA SER A 23 -11.41 0.84 16.74
C SER A 23 -11.68 -0.55 16.14
N ASP A 24 -10.81 -1.05 15.25
CA ASP A 24 -10.96 -2.38 14.65
C ASP A 24 -10.22 -3.42 15.51
N PRO A 25 -10.93 -4.35 16.18
CA PRO A 25 -10.31 -5.34 17.05
C PRO A 25 -9.53 -6.42 16.28
N SER A 26 -9.80 -6.60 14.99
CA SER A 26 -9.13 -7.58 14.14
C SER A 26 -7.86 -7.04 13.49
N TRP A 27 -7.67 -5.71 13.52
CA TRP A 27 -6.47 -5.08 12.97
C TRP A 27 -5.26 -5.29 13.89
N VAL A 28 -4.23 -5.95 13.35
CA VAL A 28 -2.94 -6.12 14.01
C VAL A 28 -1.97 -5.05 13.49
N PRO A 29 -1.51 -4.10 14.33
CA PRO A 29 -0.64 -3.02 13.87
C PRO A 29 0.76 -3.51 13.49
N PRO A 30 1.33 -3.10 12.34
CA PRO A 30 2.72 -3.39 12.01
C PRO A 30 3.66 -2.57 12.89
N LEU A 31 4.83 -3.11 13.27
CA LEU A 31 5.79 -2.36 14.07
C LEU A 31 6.22 -1.06 13.35
N ARG A 32 6.06 0.10 14.03
CA ARG A 32 6.44 1.41 13.45
C ARG A 32 7.85 1.44 12.91
N GLN A 33 8.77 0.78 13.61
CA GLN A 33 10.18 0.72 13.21
C GLN A 33 10.38 0.02 11.86
N ASP A 34 9.56 -0.99 11.55
CA ASP A 34 9.66 -1.73 10.30
C ASP A 34 9.10 -0.89 9.15
N VAL A 35 7.97 -0.20 9.36
CA VAL A 35 7.46 0.76 8.37
C VAL A 35 8.47 1.90 8.16
N HIS A 36 9.09 2.43 9.22
CA HIS A 36 10.16 3.43 9.08
C HIS A 36 11.37 2.90 8.31
N ARG A 37 11.72 1.62 8.46
CA ARG A 37 12.79 0.98 7.71
C ARG A 37 12.43 0.86 6.25
N LEU A 38 11.20 0.45 5.95
CA LEU A 38 10.66 0.34 4.60
C LEU A 38 10.74 1.67 3.83
N LEU A 39 10.42 2.79 4.50
CA LEU A 39 10.49 4.15 3.92
C LEU A 39 11.92 4.72 3.82
N ASN A 40 12.93 4.04 4.39
CA ASN A 40 14.28 4.57 4.49
C ASN A 40 15.13 4.15 3.28
N ARG A 41 15.35 5.09 2.36
CA ARG A 41 16.17 4.91 1.16
C ARG A 41 17.59 4.37 1.39
N LYS A 42 18.17 4.60 2.57
CA LYS A 42 19.52 4.13 2.92
C LYS A 42 19.54 2.76 3.59
N ARG A 43 18.39 2.27 4.09
CA ARG A 43 18.32 1.04 4.90
C ARG A 43 17.47 -0.05 4.27
N ASN A 44 16.59 0.29 3.33
CA ASN A 44 15.77 -0.68 2.62
C ASN A 44 16.46 -1.08 1.29
N PRO A 45 16.86 -2.34 1.12
CA PRO A 45 17.51 -2.84 -0.11
C PRO A 45 16.69 -2.68 -1.39
N PHE A 46 15.37 -2.47 -1.28
CA PHE A 46 14.53 -2.14 -2.45
C PHE A 46 15.12 -0.98 -3.26
N PHE A 47 15.67 0.04 -2.58
CA PHE A 47 16.19 1.23 -3.23
C PHE A 47 17.53 1.03 -3.96
N ASP A 48 18.15 -0.14 -3.84
CA ASP A 48 19.33 -0.50 -4.64
C ASP A 48 18.95 -0.83 -6.10
N HIS A 49 17.68 -1.14 -6.35
CA HIS A 49 17.19 -1.61 -7.66
C HIS A 49 15.76 -1.13 -7.95
N GLY A 50 15.34 -0.04 -7.31
CA GLY A 50 14.02 0.51 -7.45
C GLY A 50 13.94 1.94 -6.96
N GLU A 51 12.87 2.60 -7.37
CA GLU A 51 12.55 3.93 -6.90
C GLU A 51 11.11 3.99 -6.43
N ALA A 52 10.89 4.77 -5.37
CA ALA A 52 9.56 4.97 -4.83
C ALA A 52 9.38 6.42 -4.39
N CYS A 53 8.12 6.84 -4.42
CA CYS A 53 7.64 8.07 -3.83
C CYS A 53 6.44 7.78 -2.93
N PHE A 54 6.22 8.65 -1.94
CA PHE A 54 5.24 8.46 -0.87
C PHE A 54 4.48 9.77 -0.67
N TRP A 55 3.17 9.68 -0.54
CA TRP A 55 2.30 10.86 -0.37
C TRP A 55 1.34 10.72 0.79
N LEU A 56 0.96 11.88 1.33
CA LEU A 56 -0.17 12.07 2.22
C LEU A 56 -1.27 12.87 1.51
N ALA A 57 -2.52 12.42 1.67
CA ALA A 57 -3.72 13.19 1.41
C ALA A 57 -4.14 13.92 2.68
N TRP A 58 -4.60 15.17 2.55
CA TRP A 58 -4.91 16.04 3.68
C TRP A 58 -6.32 16.60 3.56
N ARG A 59 -6.99 16.73 4.71
CA ARG A 59 -8.25 17.47 4.87
C ARG A 59 -8.15 18.23 6.19
N ASP A 60 -8.42 19.53 6.15
CA ASP A 60 -8.39 20.42 7.34
C ASP A 60 -7.11 20.29 8.17
N GLY A 61 -5.95 20.22 7.50
CA GLY A 61 -4.66 20.09 8.17
C GLY A 61 -4.35 18.72 8.77
N MET A 62 -5.22 17.72 8.58
CA MET A 62 -5.04 16.35 9.07
C MET A 62 -4.82 15.36 7.91
N PRO A 63 -3.87 14.41 8.03
CA PRO A 63 -3.69 13.38 7.02
C PRO A 63 -4.89 12.42 7.00
N VAL A 64 -5.58 12.28 5.88
CA VAL A 64 -6.76 11.41 5.71
C VAL A 64 -6.51 10.21 4.80
N GLY A 65 -5.35 10.18 4.15
CA GLY A 65 -4.92 9.06 3.33
C GLY A 65 -3.42 9.07 3.08
N ARG A 66 -2.88 7.92 2.66
CA ARG A 66 -1.49 7.76 2.26
C ARG A 66 -1.39 6.74 1.12
N ILE A 67 -0.36 6.88 0.29
CA ILE A 67 -0.05 5.92 -0.77
C ILE A 67 1.44 5.99 -1.12
N SER A 68 1.99 4.87 -1.59
CA SER A 68 3.26 4.81 -2.32
C SER A 68 3.05 4.49 -3.78
N ALA A 69 3.97 4.94 -4.62
CA ALA A 69 4.14 4.45 -5.98
C ALA A 69 5.61 4.11 -6.16
N GLN A 70 5.89 3.04 -6.90
CA GLN A 70 7.23 2.52 -7.04
C GLN A 70 7.46 1.81 -8.38
N ILE A 71 8.71 1.87 -8.83
CA ILE A 71 9.22 1.12 -9.99
C ILE A 71 10.28 0.16 -9.46
N ASN A 72 10.11 -1.12 -9.76
CA ASN A 72 11.08 -2.15 -9.46
C ASN A 72 11.82 -2.50 -10.77
N TYR A 73 13.07 -2.09 -10.90
CA TYR A 73 13.82 -2.28 -12.14
C TYR A 73 14.08 -3.77 -12.43
N ARG A 74 14.24 -4.60 -11.39
CA ARG A 74 14.39 -6.06 -11.56
C ARG A 74 13.12 -6.73 -12.08
N HIS A 75 11.95 -6.24 -11.67
CA HIS A 75 10.67 -6.69 -12.24
C HIS A 75 10.63 -6.37 -13.73
N LEU A 76 10.96 -5.14 -14.12
CA LEU A 76 10.95 -4.71 -15.52
C LEU A 76 11.99 -5.45 -16.38
N GLU A 77 13.16 -5.77 -15.83
CA GLU A 77 14.18 -6.60 -16.48
C GLU A 77 13.71 -8.04 -16.74
N THR A 78 12.84 -8.57 -15.87
CA THR A 78 12.37 -9.96 -15.97
C THR A 78 11.11 -10.08 -16.82
N HIS A 79 10.17 -9.14 -16.66
CA HIS A 79 8.82 -9.24 -17.21
C HIS A 79 8.56 -8.37 -18.44
N HIS A 80 9.36 -7.31 -18.64
CA HIS A 80 9.25 -6.39 -19.79
C HIS A 80 7.82 -5.87 -20.05
N ASP A 81 7.06 -5.60 -18.98
CA ASP A 81 5.62 -5.33 -19.03
C ASP A 81 5.24 -3.86 -18.75
N GLU A 82 6.25 -2.98 -18.65
CA GLU A 82 6.08 -1.54 -18.37
C GLU A 82 5.20 -1.27 -17.12
N THR A 83 5.23 -2.18 -16.14
CA THR A 83 4.40 -2.12 -14.93
C THR A 83 5.09 -1.38 -13.78
N GLY A 84 4.45 -0.30 -13.35
CA GLY A 84 4.66 0.32 -12.05
C GLY A 84 3.77 -0.28 -10.98
N HIS A 85 4.15 -0.11 -9.72
CA HIS A 85 3.36 -0.61 -8.59
C HIS A 85 2.94 0.53 -7.66
N PHE A 86 1.79 0.36 -6.99
CA PHE A 86 1.39 1.22 -5.87
C PHE A 86 1.25 0.38 -4.60
N GLY A 87 1.27 0.99 -3.43
CA GLY A 87 1.01 0.29 -2.17
C GLY A 87 1.01 1.21 -0.96
N LEU A 88 1.25 0.62 0.23
CA LEU A 88 1.12 1.31 1.52
C LEU A 88 -0.18 2.13 1.64
N LEU A 89 -1.22 1.71 0.91
CA LEU A 89 -2.45 2.46 0.72
C LEU A 89 -3.26 2.41 2.01
N GLU A 90 -3.58 3.59 2.55
CA GLU A 90 -4.51 3.72 3.66
C GLU A 90 -5.35 4.97 3.46
N ALA A 91 -6.65 4.90 3.72
CA ALA A 91 -7.51 6.07 3.63
C ALA A 91 -8.78 5.90 4.45
N VAL A 92 -9.35 7.03 4.87
CA VAL A 92 -10.75 7.07 5.31
C VAL A 92 -11.67 6.57 4.20
N ASN A 93 -12.84 6.03 4.56
CA ASN A 93 -13.82 5.49 3.61
C ASN A 93 -14.50 6.59 2.77
N ASP A 94 -13.77 7.18 1.83
CA ASP A 94 -14.17 8.33 1.04
C ASP A 94 -13.62 8.20 -0.38
N GLN A 95 -14.50 8.19 -1.39
CA GLN A 95 -14.12 7.98 -2.78
C GLN A 95 -13.15 9.05 -3.27
N ALA A 96 -13.37 10.32 -2.91
CA ALA A 96 -12.53 11.41 -3.38
C ALA A 96 -11.10 11.31 -2.84
N VAL A 97 -10.93 10.73 -1.65
CA VAL A 97 -9.60 10.46 -1.09
C VAL A 97 -8.91 9.33 -1.86
N PHE A 98 -9.60 8.23 -2.16
CA PHE A 98 -9.05 7.16 -2.99
C PHE A 98 -8.65 7.69 -4.38
N ALA A 99 -9.55 8.38 -5.09
CA ALA A 99 -9.26 9.01 -6.37
C ALA A 99 -7.99 9.87 -6.35
N ALA A 100 -7.85 10.74 -5.35
CA ALA A 100 -6.67 11.60 -5.22
C ALA A 100 -5.38 10.81 -4.95
N LEU A 101 -5.45 9.69 -4.21
CA LEU A 101 -4.31 8.81 -3.94
C LEU A 101 -3.93 8.02 -5.20
N GLN A 102 -4.89 7.41 -5.89
CA GLN A 102 -4.66 6.64 -7.12
C GLN A 102 -4.08 7.54 -8.20
N HIS A 103 -4.71 8.69 -8.49
CA HIS A 103 -4.23 9.63 -9.49
C HIS A 103 -2.79 10.12 -9.24
N VAL A 104 -2.41 10.41 -7.98
CA VAL A 104 -1.03 10.86 -7.73
C VAL A 104 -0.01 9.76 -8.00
N ALA A 105 -0.35 8.51 -7.70
CA ALA A 105 0.52 7.36 -7.95
C ALA A 105 0.63 7.07 -9.46
N GLU A 106 -0.51 7.05 -10.16
CA GLU A 106 -0.57 6.86 -11.61
C GLU A 106 0.19 7.94 -12.37
N ASN A 107 0.01 9.21 -12.01
CA ASN A 107 0.70 10.32 -12.66
C ASN A 107 2.22 10.20 -12.47
N TRP A 108 2.66 9.89 -11.25
CA TRP A 108 4.09 9.71 -10.98
C TRP A 108 4.71 8.56 -11.78
N LEU A 109 3.97 7.45 -11.96
CA LEU A 109 4.39 6.30 -12.77
C LEU A 109 4.38 6.62 -14.27
N ARG A 110 3.36 7.32 -14.75
CA ARG A 110 3.22 7.72 -16.15
C ARG A 110 4.32 8.68 -16.59
N GLU A 111 4.69 9.64 -15.73
CA GLU A 111 5.84 10.54 -15.93
C GLU A 111 7.17 9.78 -16.08
N ARG A 112 7.23 8.53 -15.64
CA ARG A 112 8.40 7.64 -15.72
C ARG A 112 8.25 6.55 -16.78
N GLY A 113 7.29 6.70 -17.68
CA GLY A 113 7.10 5.80 -18.82
C GLY A 113 6.41 4.48 -18.49
N MET A 114 5.89 4.29 -17.29
CA MET A 114 5.07 3.10 -16.98
C MET A 114 3.71 3.22 -17.66
N ARG A 115 3.26 2.13 -18.28
CA ARG A 115 1.97 2.06 -18.99
C ARG A 115 0.92 1.26 -18.23
N ARG A 116 1.35 0.48 -17.24
CA ARG A 116 0.48 -0.33 -16.38
C ARG A 116 0.78 -0.02 -14.92
N ILE A 117 -0.26 -0.02 -14.10
CA ILE A 117 -0.15 0.07 -12.64
C ILE A 117 -0.75 -1.17 -12.01
N LEU A 118 -0.06 -1.74 -11.03
CA LEU A 118 -0.48 -2.95 -10.32
C LEU A 118 -0.31 -2.82 -8.81
N GLY A 119 -1.28 -3.31 -8.04
CA GLY A 119 -1.14 -3.39 -6.59
C GLY A 119 -2.44 -3.55 -5.83
N PRO A 120 -2.38 -3.38 -4.49
CA PRO A 120 -1.24 -2.83 -3.75
C PRO A 120 -0.07 -3.81 -3.55
N TYR A 121 1.16 -3.29 -3.59
CA TYR A 121 2.44 -3.88 -3.16
C TYR A 121 3.16 -2.87 -2.26
N SER A 122 3.46 -3.22 -1.01
CA SER A 122 4.18 -2.33 -0.09
C SER A 122 5.69 -2.30 -0.38
N LEU A 123 6.03 -1.82 -1.58
CA LEU A 123 7.34 -1.81 -2.26
C LEU A 123 7.72 -3.10 -2.99
N SER A 124 7.67 -4.26 -2.33
CA SER A 124 8.03 -5.54 -2.96
C SER A 124 6.96 -6.62 -2.74
N MET A 125 7.07 -7.73 -3.48
CA MET A 125 6.21 -8.90 -3.29
C MET A 125 6.47 -9.62 -1.96
N ASN A 126 7.62 -9.36 -1.31
CA ASN A 126 7.97 -9.94 -0.01
C ASN A 126 7.39 -9.13 1.15
N ASP A 127 6.84 -7.95 0.88
CA ASP A 127 6.11 -7.14 1.84
C ASP A 127 4.59 -7.38 1.69
N ASP A 128 3.76 -6.55 2.33
CA ASP A 128 2.30 -6.67 2.22
C ASP A 128 1.80 -6.46 0.78
N ILE A 129 1.05 -7.44 0.27
CA ILE A 129 0.46 -7.42 -1.08
C ILE A 129 -1.04 -7.70 -1.05
N GLY A 130 -1.79 -6.95 -1.87
CA GLY A 130 -3.23 -7.10 -2.03
C GLY A 130 -4.09 -6.40 -0.98
N VAL A 131 -5.40 -6.56 -1.12
CA VAL A 131 -6.41 -6.12 -0.15
C VAL A 131 -7.23 -7.32 0.30
N LEU A 132 -7.75 -7.27 1.51
CA LEU A 132 -8.59 -8.31 2.09
C LEU A 132 -9.96 -8.25 1.42
N VAL A 133 -10.39 -9.37 0.82
CA VAL A 133 -11.68 -9.49 0.12
C VAL A 133 -12.64 -10.47 0.81
N SER A 134 -12.13 -11.28 1.74
CA SER A 134 -12.90 -12.27 2.52
C SER A 134 -12.16 -12.60 3.82
N GLY A 135 -12.87 -13.00 4.88
CA GLY A 135 -12.25 -13.38 6.17
C GLY A 135 -12.05 -12.22 7.16
N PHE A 136 -12.87 -11.17 7.06
CA PHE A 136 -12.84 -9.98 7.94
C PHE A 136 -13.12 -10.27 9.42
N ASP A 137 -13.64 -11.46 9.73
CA ASP A 137 -13.97 -11.95 11.06
C ASP A 137 -12.78 -12.63 11.78
N THR A 138 -11.60 -12.65 11.15
CA THR A 138 -10.38 -13.22 11.72
C THR A 138 -9.22 -12.23 11.68
N PRO A 139 -8.28 -12.29 12.65
CA PRO A 139 -7.02 -11.58 12.54
C PRO A 139 -6.26 -12.00 11.26
N PRO A 140 -5.41 -11.12 10.69
CA PRO A 140 -4.62 -11.48 9.51
C PRO A 140 -3.71 -12.67 9.80
N MET A 141 -3.60 -13.56 8.81
CA MET A 141 -2.59 -14.60 8.81
C MET A 141 -1.21 -13.97 8.61
N VAL A 142 -0.16 -14.64 9.10
CA VAL A 142 1.22 -14.13 9.00
C VAL A 142 1.56 -13.82 7.54
N GLY A 143 2.03 -12.60 7.29
CA GLY A 143 2.42 -12.12 5.95
C GLY A 143 1.26 -11.74 5.03
N MET A 144 0.03 -11.69 5.53
CA MET A 144 -1.14 -11.23 4.77
C MET A 144 -1.60 -9.85 5.23
N PRO A 145 -2.02 -8.96 4.30
CA PRO A 145 -2.53 -7.66 4.68
C PRO A 145 -3.90 -7.78 5.37
N TYR A 146 -4.19 -6.82 6.23
CA TYR A 146 -5.54 -6.58 6.75
C TYR A 146 -6.01 -5.20 6.28
N THR A 147 -7.10 -5.16 5.51
CA THR A 147 -7.74 -3.91 5.07
C THR A 147 -9.25 -3.98 5.29
N PRO A 148 -9.91 -2.87 5.63
CA PRO A 148 -11.35 -2.81 5.76
C PRO A 148 -12.12 -3.22 4.48
N PRO A 149 -13.35 -3.75 4.60
CA PRO A 149 -14.13 -4.27 3.47
C PRO A 149 -14.34 -3.30 2.29
N TYR A 150 -14.29 -1.98 2.54
CA TYR A 150 -14.52 -1.00 1.50
C TYR A 150 -13.35 -0.87 0.51
N TYR A 151 -12.14 -1.30 0.84
CA TYR A 151 -10.94 -1.02 0.03
C TYR A 151 -11.06 -1.59 -1.39
N ALA A 152 -11.53 -2.84 -1.52
CA ALA A 152 -11.71 -3.47 -2.83
C ALA A 152 -12.70 -2.68 -3.70
N ASN A 153 -13.85 -2.30 -3.14
CA ASN A 153 -14.86 -1.53 -3.87
C ASN A 153 -14.37 -0.13 -4.24
N ARG A 154 -13.56 0.51 -3.38
CA ARG A 154 -12.95 1.82 -3.68
C ARG A 154 -11.98 1.74 -4.85
N LEU A 155 -11.15 0.70 -4.90
CA LEU A 155 -10.23 0.47 -6.02
C LEU A 155 -10.99 0.18 -7.33
N VAL A 156 -12.03 -0.66 -7.29
CA VAL A 156 -12.87 -0.94 -8.46
C VAL A 156 -13.54 0.34 -8.98
N ALA A 157 -14.00 1.22 -8.08
CA ALA A 157 -14.59 2.50 -8.46
C ALA A 157 -13.59 3.47 -9.13
N GLU A 158 -12.29 3.31 -8.90
CA GLU A 158 -11.21 4.02 -9.61
C GLU A 158 -10.76 3.30 -10.90
N GLY A 159 -11.49 2.28 -11.34
CA GLY A 159 -11.22 1.57 -12.60
C GLY A 159 -10.21 0.42 -12.49
N TYR A 160 -9.78 0.05 -11.29
CA TYR A 160 -8.92 -1.11 -11.10
C TYR A 160 -9.70 -2.41 -11.29
N THR A 161 -9.06 -3.39 -11.93
CA THR A 161 -9.60 -4.74 -12.08
C THR A 161 -8.76 -5.73 -11.28
N LYS A 162 -9.41 -6.81 -10.85
CA LYS A 162 -8.76 -7.85 -10.05
C LYS A 162 -7.67 -8.56 -10.86
N ALA A 163 -6.46 -8.60 -10.33
CA ALA A 163 -5.32 -9.28 -10.98
C ALA A 163 -5.13 -10.73 -10.51
N LYS A 164 -5.20 -10.98 -9.21
CA LYS A 164 -4.93 -12.31 -8.62
C LYS A 164 -5.58 -12.46 -7.24
N ASP A 165 -5.90 -13.70 -6.88
CA ASP A 165 -6.24 -14.11 -5.52
C ASP A 165 -5.04 -14.67 -4.78
N LEU A 166 -4.92 -14.29 -3.50
CA LEU A 166 -3.96 -14.85 -2.57
C LEU A 166 -4.74 -15.51 -1.43
N HIS A 167 -4.60 -16.83 -1.31
CA HIS A 167 -5.30 -17.60 -0.29
C HIS A 167 -4.36 -17.88 0.88
N ALA A 168 -4.83 -17.57 2.09
CA ALA A 168 -4.23 -18.04 3.33
C ALA A 168 -5.16 -19.06 3.96
N LEU A 169 -4.62 -20.21 4.35
CA LEU A 169 -5.38 -21.33 4.90
C LEU A 169 -4.93 -21.60 6.33
N ARG A 170 -5.90 -21.77 7.23
CA ARG A 170 -5.67 -22.35 8.56
C ARG A 170 -6.08 -23.80 8.50
N VAL A 171 -5.12 -24.70 8.67
CA VAL A 171 -5.36 -26.15 8.65
C VAL A 171 -5.04 -26.71 10.03
N THR A 172 -5.95 -27.52 10.56
CA THR A 172 -5.66 -28.37 11.72
C THR A 172 -5.04 -29.65 11.19
N ILE A 173 -3.83 -29.96 11.62
CA ILE A 173 -3.17 -31.22 11.29
C ILE A 173 -3.58 -32.23 12.36
N ALA A 174 -4.22 -33.33 11.95
CA ALA A 174 -4.51 -34.45 12.85
C ALA A 174 -3.22 -35.23 13.12
N ASP A 175 -3.07 -35.72 14.35
CA ASP A 175 -1.92 -36.52 14.79
C ASP A 175 -1.75 -37.82 13.98
#